data_AF-A0A328P4G7-F1
#
_entry.id   AF-A0A328P4G7-F1
#
_cell.length_a   1.000
_cell.length_b   1.000
_cell.length_c   1.000
_cell.angle_alpha   90.00
_cell.angle_beta   90.00
_cell.angle_gamma   90.00
#
_symmetry.space_group_name_H-M   'P 1'
#
loop_
_entity.id
_entity.type
_entity.pdbx_description
1 polymer ?
#
loop_
_entity_poly.entity_id
_entity_poly.type
_entity_poly.pdbx_seq_one_letter_code
_entity_poly.pdbx_strand_id
1 'polypeptide(L)'
;MPTQNTSLTPRGFAAMDSERQREISSIGGRAAHAGGHAHRFTSEEARAAGRKGGSAVSRDREHMATIGRRGGRSRSRAKEPDEAPSAAIKEFAHEA
;
A
#
# COMPACT_ATOMS: atom_id res chain seq x y z
N MET A 1 15.59 44.29 -24.53
CA MET A 1 15.62 43.72 -23.17
C MET A 1 15.57 42.20 -23.30
N PRO A 2 16.65 41.44 -23.01
CA PRO A 2 16.59 39.99 -23.09
C PRO A 2 15.87 39.42 -21.84
N THR A 3 14.84 38.62 -22.07
CA THR A 3 14.10 37.85 -21.05
C THR A 3 14.97 36.69 -20.58
N GLN A 4 15.39 36.73 -19.31
CA GLN A 4 16.17 35.67 -18.70
C GLN A 4 15.30 34.42 -18.55
N ASN A 5 15.67 33.38 -19.28
CA ASN A 5 15.10 32.04 -19.18
C ASN A 5 15.46 31.46 -17.80
N THR A 6 14.47 31.39 -16.90
CA THR A 6 14.68 30.84 -15.56
C THR A 6 14.75 29.32 -15.70
N SER A 7 15.97 28.80 -15.90
CA SER A 7 16.23 27.39 -15.67
C SER A 7 15.84 27.08 -14.22
N LEU A 8 14.76 26.31 -14.05
CA LEU A 8 14.21 25.91 -12.77
C LEU A 8 15.19 24.93 -12.11
N THR A 9 16.29 25.45 -11.57
CA THR A 9 17.14 24.69 -10.67
C THR A 9 16.32 24.34 -9.42
N PRO A 10 16.21 23.05 -9.07
CA PRO A 10 15.49 22.65 -7.87
C PRO A 10 16.12 23.35 -6.66
N ARG A 11 15.28 23.93 -5.80
CA ARG A 11 15.71 24.58 -4.55
C ARG A 11 14.82 24.13 -3.40
N GLY A 12 15.33 24.26 -2.18
CA GLY A 12 14.59 23.93 -0.96
C GLY A 12 14.18 22.46 -0.93
N PHE A 13 12.91 22.20 -0.63
CA PHE A 13 12.38 20.85 -0.45
C PHE A 13 12.51 19.95 -1.68
N ALA A 14 12.51 20.54 -2.88
CA ALA A 14 12.66 19.82 -4.15
C ALA A 14 14.12 19.47 -4.48
N ALA A 15 15.09 20.12 -3.81
CA ALA A 15 16.52 19.86 -3.96
C ALA A 15 17.09 18.91 -2.91
N MET A 16 16.28 18.50 -1.92
CA MET A 16 16.71 17.58 -0.86
C MET A 16 16.72 16.13 -1.34
N ASP A 17 17.50 15.30 -0.66
CA ASP A 17 17.45 13.84 -0.82
C ASP A 17 16.04 13.29 -0.55
N SER A 18 15.64 12.28 -1.34
CA SER A 18 14.30 11.69 -1.28
C SER A 18 13.94 11.11 0.09
N GLU A 19 14.92 10.54 0.80
CA GLU A 19 14.71 10.01 2.15
C GLU A 19 14.37 11.11 3.14
N ARG A 20 15.15 12.21 3.11
CA ARG A 20 14.93 13.37 3.95
C ARG A 20 13.59 14.05 3.63
N GLN A 21 13.26 14.13 2.35
CA GLN A 21 11.97 14.66 1.89
C GLN A 21 10.79 13.84 2.45
N ARG A 22 10.88 12.51 2.39
CA ARG A 22 9.88 11.59 2.94
C ARG A 22 9.75 11.72 4.45
N GLU A 23 10.87 11.82 5.16
CA GLU A 23 10.88 12.00 6.61
C GLU A 23 10.19 13.29 7.02
N ILE A 24 10.56 14.42 6.41
CA ILE A 24 9.93 15.72 6.68
C ILE A 24 8.43 15.69 6.34
N SER A 25 8.06 15.08 5.21
CA SER A 25 6.65 14.91 4.82
C SER A 25 5.87 14.11 5.86
N SER A 26 6.47 13.03 6.37
CA SER A 26 5.89 12.17 7.41
C SER A 26 5.73 12.90 8.74
N ILE A 27 6.72 13.71 9.13
CA ILE A 27 6.65 14.53 10.35
C ILE A 27 5.57 15.60 10.21
N GLY A 28 5.51 16.30 9.07
CA GLY A 28 4.50 17.33 8.80
C GLY A 28 3.07 16.78 8.84
N GLY A 29 2.83 15.61 8.23
CA GLY A 29 1.53 14.95 8.27
C GLY A 29 1.12 14.54 9.69
N ARG A 30 2.05 13.98 10.48
CA ARG A 30 1.80 13.63 11.88
C ARG A 30 1.53 14.86 12.74
N ALA A 31 2.28 15.94 12.54
CA ALA A 31 2.10 17.19 13.27
C ALA A 31 0.74 17.84 12.95
N ALA A 32 0.32 17.86 11.68
CA ALA A 32 -0.99 18.39 11.30
C ALA A 32 -2.16 17.61 11.94
N HIS A 33 -2.03 16.29 12.04
CA HIS A 33 -2.99 15.45 12.75
C HIS A 33 -2.97 15.67 14.27
N ALA A 34 -1.78 15.73 14.87
CA ALA A 34 -1.62 15.94 16.31
C ALA A 34 -2.12 17.33 16.75
N GLY A 35 -1.88 18.36 15.93
CA GLY A 35 -2.29 19.74 16.19
C GLY A 35 -3.74 20.04 15.80
N GLY A 36 -4.55 19.06 15.39
CA GLY A 36 -5.97 19.25 15.10
C GLY A 36 -6.30 20.08 13.85
N HIS A 37 -5.30 20.41 13.03
CA HIS A 37 -5.50 21.14 11.78
C HIS A 37 -5.97 20.22 10.64
N ALA A 38 -5.70 18.92 10.76
CA ALA A 38 -6.17 17.92 9.81
C ALA A 38 -7.60 17.47 10.12
N HIS A 39 -8.40 17.25 9.08
CA HIS A 39 -9.72 16.64 9.18
C HIS A 39 -9.60 15.23 9.77
N ARG A 40 -10.24 15.00 10.92
CA ARG A 40 -10.32 13.68 11.55
C ARG A 40 -11.65 13.05 11.18
N PHE A 41 -11.61 12.05 10.31
CA PHE A 41 -12.80 11.31 9.97
C PHE A 41 -13.37 10.62 11.21
N THR A 42 -14.64 10.86 11.47
CA THR A 42 -15.38 10.03 12.42
C THR A 42 -15.62 8.65 11.81
N SER A 43 -15.88 7.64 12.65
CA SER A 43 -16.23 6.29 12.16
C SER A 43 -17.46 6.31 11.25
N GLU A 44 -18.40 7.23 11.50
CA GLU A 44 -19.60 7.41 10.69
C GLU A 44 -19.27 7.99 9.31
N GLU A 45 -18.42 9.02 9.24
CA GLU A 45 -17.96 9.63 7.99
C GLU A 45 -17.15 8.66 7.16
N ALA A 46 -16.24 7.90 7.78
CA ALA A 46 -15.47 6.86 7.11
C ALA A 46 -16.41 5.81 6.48
N ARG A 47 -17.48 5.44 7.19
CA ARG A 47 -18.49 4.51 6.68
C ARG A 47 -19.31 5.12 5.54
N ALA A 48 -19.69 6.39 5.64
CA ALA A 48 -20.43 7.09 4.59
C ALA A 48 -19.58 7.23 3.30
N ALA A 49 -18.32 7.62 3.44
CA ALA A 49 -17.36 7.69 2.35
C ALA A 49 -17.13 6.30 1.72
N GLY A 50 -16.95 5.27 2.55
CA GLY A 50 -16.83 3.88 2.09
C GLY A 50 -18.06 3.39 1.32
N ARG A 51 -19.28 3.68 1.81
CA ARG A 51 -20.52 3.37 1.10
C ARG A 51 -20.61 4.10 -0.25
N LYS A 52 -20.24 5.38 -0.30
CA LYS A 52 -20.25 6.19 -1.53
C LYS A 52 -19.23 5.69 -2.56
N GLY A 53 -18.01 5.37 -2.13
CA GLY A 53 -16.98 4.80 -3.00
C GLY A 53 -17.37 3.41 -3.48
N GLY A 54 -17.86 2.57 -2.56
CA GLY A 54 -18.35 1.23 -2.87
C GLY A 54 -19.50 1.23 -3.87
N SER A 55 -20.47 2.14 -3.75
CA SER A 55 -21.59 2.24 -4.69
C SER A 55 -21.21 2.76 -6.08
N ALA A 56 -20.16 3.58 -6.17
CA ALA A 56 -19.60 4.02 -7.44
C ALA A 56 -18.88 2.87 -8.17
N VAL A 57 -18.05 2.12 -7.43
CA VAL A 57 -17.20 1.06 -7.96
C VAL A 57 -17.97 -0.25 -8.21
N SER A 58 -19.01 -0.54 -7.42
CA SER A 58 -19.80 -1.78 -7.54
C SER A 58 -20.64 -1.90 -8.82
N ARG A 59 -20.77 -0.81 -9.58
CA ARG A 59 -21.45 -0.81 -10.88
C ARG A 59 -20.73 -1.66 -11.92
N ASP A 60 -19.40 -1.78 -11.81
CA ASP A 60 -18.58 -2.63 -12.66
C ASP A 60 -18.47 -4.04 -12.06
N ARG A 61 -19.38 -4.92 -12.49
CA ARG A 61 -19.43 -6.31 -12.02
C ARG A 61 -18.21 -7.13 -12.43
N GLU A 62 -17.62 -6.87 -13.59
CA GLU A 62 -16.46 -7.63 -14.09
C GLU A 62 -15.20 -7.30 -13.29
N HIS A 63 -14.99 -6.01 -13.01
CA HIS A 63 -13.94 -5.55 -12.13
C HIS A 63 -14.09 -6.11 -10.71
N MET A 64 -15.30 -6.09 -10.15
CA MET A 64 -15.58 -6.67 -8.82
C MET A 64 -15.31 -8.17 -8.77
N ALA A 65 -15.69 -8.92 -9.80
CA ALA A 65 -15.39 -10.34 -9.88
C ALA A 65 -13.88 -10.60 -9.92
N THR A 66 -13.12 -9.77 -10.64
CA THR A 66 -11.65 -9.88 -10.73
C THR A 66 -10.97 -9.60 -9.40
N ILE A 67 -11.35 -8.52 -8.71
CA ILE A 67 -10.84 -8.22 -7.36
C ILE A 67 -11.22 -9.32 -6.37
N GLY A 68 -12.47 -9.78 -6.39
CA GLY A 68 -12.96 -10.84 -5.51
C GLY A 68 -12.19 -12.17 -5.70
N ARG A 69 -11.95 -12.56 -6.96
CA ARG A 69 -11.12 -13.73 -7.27
C ARG A 69 -9.70 -13.57 -6.75
N ARG A 70 -9.08 -12.41 -6.94
CA ARG A 70 -7.72 -12.11 -6.47
C ARG A 70 -7.64 -12.19 -4.93
N GLY A 71 -8.54 -11.52 -4.22
CA GLY A 71 -8.60 -11.58 -2.76
C GLY A 71 -8.88 -12.99 -2.25
N GLY A 72 -9.73 -13.74 -2.95
CA GLY A 72 -10.02 -15.15 -2.69
C GLY A 72 -8.80 -16.06 -2.77
N ARG A 73 -7.93 -15.84 -3.76
CA ARG A 73 -6.67 -16.57 -3.93
C ARG A 73 -5.62 -16.18 -2.89
N SER A 74 -5.56 -14.91 -2.50
CA SER A 74 -4.62 -14.45 -1.47
C SER A 74 -4.94 -15.03 -0.09
N ARG A 75 -6.23 -15.11 0.28
CA ARG A 75 -6.64 -15.75 1.55
C ARG A 75 -6.49 -17.27 1.54
N SER A 76 -6.67 -17.93 0.40
CA SER A 76 -6.50 -19.39 0.31
C SER A 76 -5.03 -19.76 0.41
N ARG A 77 -4.13 -19.00 -0.23
CA ARG A 77 -2.68 -19.18 -0.11
C ARG A 77 -2.16 -18.92 1.31
N ALA A 78 -2.80 -18.04 2.06
CA ALA A 78 -2.50 -17.83 3.48
C ALA A 78 -3.08 -18.93 4.40
N LYS A 79 -3.96 -19.80 3.87
CA LYS A 79 -4.60 -20.88 4.61
C LYS A 79 -3.96 -22.25 4.37
N GLU A 80 -3.20 -22.43 3.29
CA GLU A 80 -2.31 -23.59 3.13
C GLU A 80 -1.14 -23.42 4.11
N PRO A 81 -1.05 -24.21 5.20
CA PRO A 81 0.17 -24.25 6.00
C PRO A 81 1.25 -24.98 5.19
N ASP A 82 2.51 -24.59 5.35
CA ASP A 82 3.68 -25.27 4.77
C ASP A 82 3.60 -26.79 4.99
N GLU A 83 3.12 -27.53 3.98
CA GLU A 83 3.29 -28.98 3.94
C GLU A 83 4.71 -29.24 3.43
N ALA A 84 5.64 -29.43 4.37
CA ALA A 84 7.01 -29.83 4.09
C ALA A 84 7.02 -31.12 3.25
N PRO A 85 7.89 -31.26 2.23
CA PRO A 85 7.93 -32.45 1.41
C PRO A 85 8.43 -33.65 2.22
N SER A 86 7.50 -34.49 2.68
CA SER A 86 7.76 -35.83 3.18
C SER A 86 8.00 -36.78 2.01
N ALA A 87 9.25 -36.88 1.54
CA ALA A 87 9.77 -38.06 0.83
C ALA A 87 11.24 -37.88 0.42
N ALA A 88 12.18 -38.03 1.35
CA ALA A 88 13.59 -38.32 1.00
C ALA A 88 14.38 -38.88 2.19
N ILE A 89 13.94 -39.98 2.82
CA ILE A 89 14.82 -40.80 3.66
C ILE A 89 14.49 -42.27 3.41
N LYS A 90 15.00 -42.83 2.30
CA LYS A 90 15.30 -44.26 2.18
C LYS A 90 16.47 -44.44 1.23
N GLU A 91 17.62 -44.75 1.82
CA GLU A 91 18.63 -45.73 1.36
C GLU A 91 20.03 -45.31 1.82
N PHE A 92 20.28 -45.49 3.11
CA PHE A 92 21.62 -45.81 3.62
C PHE A 92 21.43 -46.81 4.75
N ALA A 93 21.29 -48.09 4.38
CA ALA A 93 21.51 -49.23 5.27
C ALA A 93 21.60 -50.51 4.46
N HIS A 94 22.80 -50.85 3.98
CA HIS A 94 23.36 -52.17 4.24
C HIS A 94 24.88 -52.17 3.97
N GLU A 95 25.63 -52.20 5.07
CA GLU A 95 27.02 -52.62 5.15
C GLU A 95 27.01 -54.13 5.41
N ALA A 96 27.62 -54.90 4.51
CA ALA A 96 28.18 -56.24 4.70
C ALA A 96 29.04 -56.59 3.47
#